data_AF-B5HCD6-F1
#
_entry.id   AF-B5HCD6-F1
#
_cell.length_a   1.000
_cell.length_b   1.000
_cell.length_c   1.000
_cell.angle_alpha   90.00
_cell.angle_beta   90.00
_cell.angle_gamma   90.00
#
_symmetry.space_group_name_H-M   'P 1'
#
loop_
_entity.id
_entity.type
_entity.pdbx_description
1 polymer ?
#
loop_
_entity_poly.entity_id
_entity_poly.type
_entity_poly.pdbx_seq_one_letter_code
_entity_poly.pdbx_strand_id
1 'polypeptide(L)'
;MESKYYVEFLRDLLSLDAAVRTEASDRVQDFVNLLSDTQARVVGDLIAMLAPYEESRVALEALLHALTDLDGCGKLDGVDLSPLGEIPESAIHVEHREYMEEFAPRIARANNGPTE
;
A
#
# COMPACT_ATOMS: atom_id res chain seq x y z
N MET A 1 -5.96 4.90 16.02
CA MET A 1 -5.81 6.33 15.73
C MET A 1 -7.19 6.95 15.83
N GLU A 2 -7.31 8.18 16.31
CA GLU A 2 -8.62 8.84 16.36
C GLU A 2 -9.23 8.95 14.96
N SER A 3 -10.55 8.80 14.87
CA SER A 3 -11.25 8.69 13.59
C SER A 3 -11.08 9.92 12.69
N LYS A 4 -10.95 11.12 13.28
CA LYS A 4 -10.72 12.35 12.52
C LYS A 4 -9.39 12.30 11.76
N TYR A 5 -8.28 12.03 12.46
CA TYR A 5 -6.95 11.94 11.84
C TYR A 5 -6.88 10.79 10.83
N TYR A 6 -7.53 9.67 11.12
CA TYR A 6 -7.61 8.55 10.18
C TYR A 6 -8.29 8.94 8.86
N VAL A 7 -9.43 9.63 8.94
CA VAL A 7 -10.16 10.06 7.74
C VAL A 7 -9.40 11.15 6.97
N GLU A 8 -8.71 12.06 7.67
CA GLU A 8 -7.84 13.06 7.04
C GLU A 8 -6.68 12.38 6.29
N PHE A 9 -6.01 11.41 6.93
CA PHE A 9 -4.97 10.61 6.27
C PHE A 9 -5.48 9.88 5.02
N LEU A 10 -6.65 9.21 5.08
CA LEU A 10 -7.22 8.55 3.90
C LEU A 10 -7.53 9.53 2.76
N ARG A 11 -7.93 10.77 3.08
CA ARG A 11 -8.16 11.81 2.07
C ARG A 11 -6.86 12.25 1.42
N ASP A 12 -5.79 12.37 2.19
CA ASP A 12 -4.48 12.73 1.65
C ASP A 12 -3.94 11.62 0.72
N LEU A 13 -4.10 10.34 1.08
CA LEU A 13 -3.78 9.21 0.19
C LEU A 13 -4.58 9.21 -1.12
N LEU A 14 -5.82 9.70 -1.08
CA LEU A 14 -6.71 9.82 -2.25
C LEU A 14 -6.57 11.16 -2.98
N SER A 15 -5.64 12.02 -2.56
CA SER A 15 -5.43 13.32 -3.18
C SER A 15 -5.10 13.18 -4.66
N LEU A 16 -5.56 14.13 -5.49
CA LEU A 16 -5.15 14.19 -6.89
C LEU A 16 -3.69 14.67 -7.03
N ASP A 17 -3.15 15.34 -6.01
CA ASP A 17 -1.77 15.80 -5.97
C ASP A 17 -0.83 14.68 -5.50
N ALA A 18 0.09 14.27 -6.38
CA ALA A 18 1.07 13.24 -6.09
C ALA A 18 1.97 13.59 -4.90
N ALA A 19 2.31 14.87 -4.69
CA ALA A 19 3.14 15.27 -3.55
C ALA A 19 2.42 15.03 -2.22
N VAL A 20 1.10 15.27 -2.19
CA VAL A 20 0.27 15.00 -1.00
C VAL A 20 0.17 13.49 -0.75
N ARG A 21 0.03 12.68 -1.80
CA ARG A 21 0.01 11.21 -1.66
C ARG A 21 1.36 10.67 -1.17
N THR A 22 2.47 11.19 -1.67
CA THR A 22 3.82 10.86 -1.19
C THR A 22 3.94 11.18 0.30
N GLU A 23 3.65 12.41 0.72
CA GLU A 23 3.74 12.82 2.12
C GLU A 23 2.78 12.02 3.02
N ALA A 24 1.59 11.65 2.54
CA ALA A 24 0.69 10.78 3.28
C ALA A 24 1.29 9.39 3.48
N SER A 25 1.83 8.79 2.42
CA SER A 25 2.40 7.45 2.45
C SER A 25 3.62 7.37 3.36
N ASP A 26 4.53 8.34 3.27
CA ASP A 26 5.73 8.41 4.13
C ASP A 26 5.39 8.51 5.62
N ARG A 27 4.27 9.17 5.97
CA ARG A 27 3.81 9.29 7.36
C ARG A 27 3.30 7.97 7.95
N VAL A 28 3.05 6.92 7.16
CA VAL A 28 2.51 5.65 7.67
C VAL A 28 3.39 5.07 8.77
N GLN A 29 4.71 5.14 8.62
CA GLN A 29 5.67 4.69 9.63
C GLN A 29 5.46 5.35 11.00
N ASP A 30 5.06 6.63 11.02
CA ASP A 30 4.89 7.41 12.26
C ASP A 30 3.69 6.95 13.10
N PHE A 31 2.65 6.42 12.46
CA PHE A 31 1.39 6.10 13.12
C PHE A 31 0.91 4.66 12.92
N VAL A 32 1.65 3.79 12.24
CA VAL A 32 1.27 2.39 11.97
C VAL A 32 0.84 1.65 13.23
N ASN A 33 1.56 1.83 14.34
CA ASN A 33 1.26 1.22 15.63
C ASN A 33 0.01 1.77 16.31
N LEU A 34 -0.47 2.94 15.87
CA LEU A 34 -1.72 3.52 16.35
C LEU A 34 -2.93 2.95 15.60
N LEU A 35 -2.76 2.34 14.42
CA LEU A 35 -3.87 1.78 13.64
C LEU A 35 -4.46 0.55 14.33
N SER A 36 -5.78 0.53 14.48
CA SER A 36 -6.49 -0.73 14.73
C SER A 36 -6.35 -1.66 13.53
N ASP A 37 -6.54 -2.96 13.72
CA ASP A 37 -6.36 -3.94 12.64
C ASP A 37 -7.32 -3.68 11.47
N THR A 38 -8.57 -3.27 11.75
CA THR A 38 -9.52 -2.85 10.71
C THR A 38 -9.03 -1.61 9.95
N GLN A 39 -8.51 -0.61 10.66
CA GLN A 39 -7.99 0.60 10.02
C GLN A 39 -6.79 0.27 9.13
N ALA A 40 -5.88 -0.56 9.62
CA ALA A 40 -4.68 -0.93 8.89
C ALA A 40 -5.00 -1.79 7.66
N ARG A 41 -5.97 -2.70 7.78
CA ARG A 41 -6.47 -3.47 6.63
C ARG A 41 -7.03 -2.55 5.54
N VAL A 42 -7.91 -1.61 5.90
CA VAL A 42 -8.48 -0.66 4.93
C VAL A 42 -7.40 0.20 4.26
N VAL A 43 -6.36 0.59 5.00
CA VAL A 43 -5.23 1.34 4.43
C VAL A 43 -4.42 0.47 3.48
N GLY A 44 -4.12 -0.77 3.86
CA GLY A 44 -3.41 -1.72 3.00
C GLY A 44 -4.17 -2.01 1.72
N ASP A 45 -5.47 -2.30 1.81
CA ASP A 45 -6.34 -2.53 0.65
C ASP A 45 -6.37 -1.29 -0.26
N LEU A 46 -6.50 -0.09 0.33
CA LEU A 46 -6.50 1.16 -0.41
C LEU A 46 -5.18 1.38 -1.16
N ILE A 47 -4.04 1.22 -0.48
CA ILE A 47 -2.72 1.41 -1.10
C ILE A 47 -2.51 0.41 -2.23
N ALA A 48 -2.84 -0.88 -2.00
CA ALA A 48 -2.74 -1.90 -3.04
C ALA A 48 -3.59 -1.54 -4.27
N MET A 49 -4.82 -1.05 -4.08
CA MET A 49 -5.68 -0.61 -5.17
C MET A 49 -5.17 0.63 -5.90
N LEU A 50 -4.46 1.54 -5.23
CA LEU A 50 -3.94 2.77 -5.84
C LEU A 50 -2.68 2.54 -6.67
N ALA A 51 -1.79 1.63 -6.22
CA ALA A 51 -0.46 1.46 -6.80
C ALA A 51 -0.44 1.19 -8.33
N PRO A 52 -1.34 0.36 -8.92
CA PRO A 52 -1.37 0.12 -10.37
C PRO A 52 -1.69 1.35 -11.21
N TYR A 53 -2.36 2.34 -10.62
CA TYR A 53 -2.82 3.54 -11.30
C TYR A 53 -1.97 4.78 -10.97
N GLU A 54 -0.89 4.60 -10.20
CA GLU A 54 -0.01 5.69 -9.83
C GLU A 54 0.97 6.01 -10.96
N GLU A 55 0.86 7.21 -11.53
CA GLU A 55 1.73 7.68 -12.61
C GLU A 55 3.02 8.32 -12.07
N SER A 56 3.00 8.82 -10.83
CA SER A 56 4.17 9.40 -10.19
C SER A 56 5.05 8.30 -9.60
N ARG A 57 6.21 8.10 -10.21
CA ARG A 57 7.27 7.20 -9.73
C ARG A 57 7.57 7.33 -8.23
N VAL A 58 7.64 8.57 -7.73
CA VAL A 58 7.94 8.87 -6.31
C VAL A 58 6.76 8.52 -5.40
N ALA A 59 5.53 8.78 -5.85
CA ALA A 59 4.35 8.39 -5.08
C ALA A 59 4.17 6.87 -5.06
N LEU A 60 4.46 6.18 -6.18
CA LEU A 60 4.42 4.72 -6.23
C LEU A 60 5.43 4.11 -5.27
N GLU A 61 6.65 4.64 -5.23
CA GLU A 61 7.67 4.19 -4.27
C GLU A 61 7.19 4.37 -2.82
N ALA A 62 6.63 5.54 -2.50
CA ALA A 62 6.12 5.82 -1.15
C ALA A 62 4.93 4.90 -0.77
N LEU A 63 4.02 4.61 -1.71
CA LEU A 63 2.92 3.67 -1.52
C LEU A 63 3.44 2.25 -1.23
N LEU A 64 4.40 1.76 -2.01
CA LEU A 64 5.00 0.45 -1.81
C LEU A 64 5.76 0.37 -0.48
N HIS A 65 6.49 1.44 -0.12
CA HIS A 65 7.16 1.54 1.17
C HIS A 65 6.18 1.47 2.34
N ALA A 66 5.07 2.21 2.26
CA ALA A 66 4.02 2.18 3.28
C ALA A 66 3.39 0.78 3.46
N LEU A 67 3.28 -0.02 2.40
CA LEU A 67 2.87 -1.42 2.52
C LEU A 67 3.91 -2.26 3.28
N THR A 68 5.20 -2.08 3.02
CA THR A 68 6.26 -2.78 3.75
C THR A 68 6.28 -2.38 5.23
N ASP A 69 6.03 -1.10 5.56
CA ASP A 69 5.89 -0.65 6.95
C ASP A 69 4.69 -1.30 7.66
N LEU A 70 3.55 -1.40 6.97
CA LEU A 70 2.39 -2.13 7.46
C LEU A 70 2.72 -3.62 7.67
N ASP A 71 3.45 -4.23 6.75
CA ASP A 71 3.80 -5.65 6.85
C ASP A 71 4.77 -5.92 8.01
N GLY A 72 5.81 -5.09 8.13
CA GLY A 72 6.79 -5.15 9.22
C GLY A 72 6.15 -5.01 10.61
N CYS A 73 4.98 -4.39 10.70
CA CYS A 73 4.19 -4.28 11.94
C CYS A 73 3.11 -5.37 12.08
N GLY A 74 3.04 -6.36 11.18
CA GLY A 74 2.02 -7.41 11.18
C GLY A 74 0.62 -6.90 10.86
N LYS A 75 0.50 -5.80 10.11
CA LYS A 75 -0.77 -5.11 9.84
C LYS A 75 -1.39 -5.43 8.48
N LEU A 76 -0.76 -6.28 7.67
CA LEU A 76 -1.30 -6.74 6.38
C LEU A 76 -2.13 -8.03 6.47
N ASP A 77 -2.49 -8.49 7.67
CA ASP A 77 -3.36 -9.64 7.82
C ASP A 77 -4.75 -9.38 7.22
N GLY A 78 -5.11 -10.18 6.21
CA GLY A 78 -6.38 -10.07 5.49
C GLY A 78 -6.44 -8.96 4.44
N VAL A 79 -5.33 -8.28 4.17
CA VAL A 79 -5.20 -7.33 3.05
C VAL A 79 -5.14 -8.07 1.72
N ASP A 80 -5.86 -7.58 0.72
CA ASP A 80 -5.77 -8.06 -0.65
C ASP A 80 -4.65 -7.33 -1.41
N LEU A 81 -3.53 -8.02 -1.60
CA LEU A 81 -2.39 -7.51 -2.36
C LEU A 81 -2.41 -7.91 -3.84
N SER A 82 -3.43 -8.65 -4.31
CA SER A 82 -3.53 -9.03 -5.73
C SER A 82 -3.48 -7.85 -6.70
N PRO A 83 -4.00 -6.63 -6.38
CA PRO A 83 -3.92 -5.51 -7.31
C PRO A 83 -2.48 -5.11 -7.66
N LEU A 84 -1.50 -5.34 -6.79
CA LEU A 84 -0.08 -5.04 -7.10
C LEU A 84 0.41 -5.81 -8.34
N GLY A 85 -0.18 -6.97 -8.64
CA GLY A 85 0.11 -7.74 -9.85
C GLY A 85 -0.34 -7.06 -11.15
N GLU A 86 -1.15 -5.99 -11.07
CA GLU A 86 -1.61 -5.19 -12.21
C GLU A 86 -0.65 -4.05 -12.56
N ILE A 87 0.37 -3.77 -11.73
CA ILE A 87 1.39 -2.74 -12.03
C ILE A 87 2.15 -3.16 -13.31
N PRO A 88 2.12 -2.37 -14.39
CA PRO A 88 2.83 -2.71 -15.62
C PRO A 88 4.34 -2.77 -15.39
N GLU A 89 5.03 -3.76 -15.95
CA GLU A 89 6.51 -3.87 -15.85
C GLU A 89 7.25 -2.63 -16.35
N SER A 90 6.66 -1.87 -17.28
CA SER A 90 7.21 -0.59 -17.74
C SER A 90 7.18 0.52 -16.68
N ALA A 91 6.31 0.41 -15.68
CA ALA A 91 6.20 1.33 -14.55
C ALA A 91 7.07 0.89 -13.35
N ILE A 92 7.55 -0.35 -13.33
CA ILE A 92 8.41 -0.89 -12.27
C ILE A 92 9.86 -0.44 -12.51
N HIS A 93 10.24 0.60 -11.77
CA HIS A 93 11.62 1.10 -11.74
C HIS A 93 12.50 0.27 -10.80
N VAL A 94 13.82 0.50 -10.84
CA VAL A 94 14.80 -0.31 -10.11
C VAL A 94 14.54 -0.33 -8.60
N GLU A 95 14.16 0.82 -8.03
CA GLU A 95 13.81 0.98 -6.62
C GLU A 95 12.49 0.30 -6.25
N HIS A 96 11.60 0.03 -7.21
CA HIS A 96 10.34 -0.67 -6.94
C HIS A 96 10.52 -2.18 -6.85
N ARG A 97 11.58 -2.72 -7.47
CA ARG A 97 11.76 -4.18 -7.63
C ARG A 97 11.87 -4.92 -6.30
N GLU A 98 12.56 -4.33 -5.32
CA GLU A 98 12.72 -4.94 -4.00
C GLU A 98 11.36 -5.14 -3.31
N TYR A 99 10.50 -4.11 -3.32
CA TYR A 99 9.13 -4.21 -2.81
C TYR A 99 8.30 -5.24 -3.57
N MET A 100 8.39 -5.26 -4.90
CA MET A 100 7.62 -6.20 -5.73
C MET A 100 8.04 -7.66 -5.48
N GLU A 101 9.35 -7.91 -5.29
CA GLU A 101 9.88 -9.22 -4.93
C GLU A 101 9.41 -9.66 -3.52
N GLU A 102 9.36 -8.73 -2.57
CA GLU A 102 8.83 -8.96 -1.21
C GLU A 102 7.35 -9.39 -1.25
N PHE A 103 6.52 -8.72 -2.05
CA PHE A 103 5.09 -9.03 -2.14
C PHE A 103 4.74 -10.18 -3.10
N ALA A 104 5.65 -10.60 -3.99
CA ALA A 104 5.39 -11.63 -4.99
C ALA A 104 4.74 -12.92 -4.45
N PRO A 105 5.15 -13.49 -3.29
CA PRO A 105 4.50 -14.69 -2.73
C PRO A 105 3.03 -14.46 -2.35
N ARG A 106 2.70 -13.25 -1.88
CA ARG A 106 1.33 -12.89 -1.44
C ARG A 106 0.43 -12.60 -2.65
N ILE A 107 0.97 -11.94 -3.67
CA ILE A 107 0.29 -11.71 -4.96
C ILE A 107 -0.03 -13.07 -5.62
N ALA A 108 0.96 -13.97 -5.71
CA ALA A 108 0.77 -15.29 -6.31
C ALA A 108 -0.26 -16.15 -5.56
N ARG A 109 -0.32 -16.05 -4.22
CA ARG A 109 -1.31 -16.78 -3.41
C ARG A 109 -2.73 -16.27 -3.64
N ALA A 110 -2.92 -14.97 -3.82
CA ALA A 110 -4.24 -14.40 -4.11
C ALA A 110 -4.75 -14.84 -5.50
N ASN A 111 -3.87 -14.92 -6.49
CA ASN A 111 -4.21 -15.38 -7.84
C ASN A 111 -4.50 -16.89 -7.93
N ASN A 112 -3.98 -17.68 -6.99
CA ASN A 112 -4.16 -19.13 -6.92
C ASN A 112 -5.12 -19.53 -5.79
N GLY A 113 -6.22 -18.78 -5.60
CA GLY A 113 -7.24 -19.06 -4.58
C GLY A 113 -7.58 -20.56 -4.49
N PRO A 114 -8.01 -21.07 -3.31
CA PRO A 114 -8.18 -22.50 -3.10
C PRO A 114 -9.08 -23.06 -4.21
N THR A 115 -8.54 -23.98 -5.01
CA THR A 115 -9.36 -24.86 -5.85
C THR A 115 -10.33 -25.59 -4.92
N GLU A 116 -11.58 -25.14 -4.88
CA GLU A 116 -12.72 -25.90 -4.35
C GLU A 116 -12.95 -27.17 -5.16
#